data_AF-A0A968RIR0-F1
#
_entry.id   AF-A0A968RIR0-F1
#
_cell.length_a   1.000
_cell.length_b   1.000
_cell.length_c   1.000
_cell.angle_alpha   90.00
_cell.angle_beta   90.00
_cell.angle_gamma   90.00
#
_symmetry.space_group_name_H-M   'P 1'
#
loop_
_entity.id
_entity.type
_entity.pdbx_description
1 polymer ?
#
loop_
_entity_poly.entity_id
_entity_poly.type
_entity_poly.pdbx_seq_one_letter_code
_entity_poly.pdbx_strand_id
1 'polypeptide(L)'
;MGFHLDSIKSGIVKINREYRDVVTQEILDIKEDFVELLTHDSYLIQVRKLAKKARTKLERVLQVFSPIYQTTDNRHQLDFQGNTDDPLVKKMIERLGRAIASEEIREKMDVEDELDRIFEREMKKLAAQKDKIIAEKEEIIAEKEEVITEKINW
;
A
#
# COMPACT_ATOMS: atom_id res chain seq x y z
N MET A 1 5.04 5.77 -23.21
CA MET A 1 6.40 5.23 -22.95
C MET A 1 6.25 3.78 -22.48
N GLY A 2 7.02 2.86 -23.04
CA GLY A 2 6.97 1.42 -22.73
C GLY A 2 7.16 0.58 -23.99
N PHE A 3 8.16 -0.29 -23.99
CA PHE A 3 8.37 -1.29 -25.03
C PHE A 3 7.51 -2.51 -24.70
N HIS A 4 6.71 -3.00 -25.63
CA HIS A 4 5.92 -4.19 -25.43
C HIS A 4 6.76 -5.41 -25.76
N LEU A 5 6.79 -6.41 -24.88
CA LEU A 5 7.46 -7.67 -25.14
C LEU A 5 6.40 -8.71 -25.51
N ASP A 6 6.38 -9.11 -26.77
CA ASP A 6 5.39 -10.05 -27.30
C ASP A 6 5.63 -11.47 -26.77
N SER A 7 6.88 -11.86 -26.51
CA SER A 7 7.19 -13.24 -26.07
C SER A 7 6.80 -13.47 -24.62
N ILE A 8 6.92 -12.45 -23.76
CA ILE A 8 6.58 -12.57 -22.33
C ILE A 8 5.10 -12.27 -22.12
N LYS A 9 4.28 -13.30 -21.91
CA LYS A 9 2.83 -13.14 -21.62
C LYS A 9 2.53 -12.69 -20.20
N SER A 10 3.47 -12.86 -19.28
CA SER A 10 3.34 -12.53 -17.86
C SER A 10 3.39 -11.03 -17.59
N GLY A 11 2.57 -10.57 -16.64
CA GLY A 11 2.51 -9.16 -16.24
C GLY A 11 3.70 -8.71 -15.39
N ILE A 12 4.24 -9.59 -14.55
CA ILE A 12 5.37 -9.29 -13.66
C ILE A 12 6.35 -10.46 -13.71
N VAL A 13 7.58 -10.20 -14.12
CA VAL A 13 8.63 -11.20 -14.25
C VAL A 13 9.85 -10.79 -13.44
N LYS A 14 10.35 -11.69 -12.60
CA LYS A 14 11.64 -11.57 -11.96
C LYS A 14 12.69 -12.19 -12.87
N ILE A 15 13.74 -11.44 -13.16
CA ILE A 15 14.88 -11.87 -13.96
C ILE A 15 16.05 -12.05 -12.99
N ASN A 16 16.45 -13.31 -12.78
CA ASN A 16 17.65 -13.67 -12.03
C ASN A 16 18.19 -14.96 -12.65
N ARG A 17 19.01 -14.81 -13.70
CA ARG A 17 19.57 -15.88 -14.56
C ARG A 17 18.53 -16.75 -15.30
N GLU A 18 17.30 -16.77 -14.81
CA GLU A 18 16.09 -17.40 -15.34
C GLU A 18 14.93 -16.40 -15.24
N TYR A 19 13.92 -16.56 -16.10
CA TYR A 19 12.76 -15.69 -16.14
C TYR A 19 11.68 -16.35 -15.30
N ARG A 20 11.25 -15.70 -14.21
CA ARG A 20 10.26 -16.25 -13.29
C ARG A 20 9.04 -15.35 -13.21
N ASP A 21 7.86 -15.90 -13.47
CA ASP A 21 6.61 -15.18 -13.20
C ASP A 21 6.44 -14.98 -11.69
N VAL A 22 6.24 -13.74 -11.25
CA VAL A 22 6.14 -13.43 -9.81
C VAL A 22 4.82 -13.90 -9.19
N VAL A 23 3.77 -14.02 -10.00
CA VAL A 23 2.43 -14.44 -9.58
C VAL A 23 2.31 -15.96 -9.56
N THR A 24 2.68 -16.64 -10.65
CA THR A 24 2.57 -18.11 -10.75
C THR A 24 3.80 -18.85 -10.21
N GLN A 25 4.92 -18.15 -9.99
CA GLN A 25 6.23 -18.72 -9.63
C GLN A 25 6.83 -19.67 -10.68
N GLU A 26 6.23 -19.74 -11.87
CA GLU A 26 6.69 -20.59 -12.98
C GLU A 26 7.94 -20.01 -13.64
N ILE A 27 8.82 -20.91 -14.10
CA ILE A 27 9.97 -20.55 -14.91
C ILE A 27 9.51 -20.48 -16.37
N LEU A 28 9.78 -19.36 -17.02
CA LEU A 28 9.42 -19.10 -18.41
C LEU A 28 10.59 -19.51 -19.30
N ASP A 29 10.38 -20.50 -20.17
CA ASP A 29 11.37 -20.97 -21.16
C ASP A 29 11.34 -20.10 -22.43
N ILE A 30 11.49 -18.79 -22.24
CA ILE A 30 11.52 -17.79 -23.31
C ILE A 30 12.66 -16.82 -23.05
N LYS A 31 13.26 -16.31 -24.13
CA LYS A 31 14.33 -15.31 -24.08
C LYS A 31 13.94 -14.11 -24.92
N GLU A 32 14.32 -12.95 -24.45
CA GLU A 32 14.03 -11.65 -25.06
C GLU A 32 15.33 -10.86 -25.08
N ASP A 33 15.73 -10.36 -26.25
CA ASP A 33 17.03 -9.69 -26.44
C ASP A 33 17.20 -8.51 -25.49
N PHE A 34 16.15 -7.72 -25.28
CA PHE A 34 16.15 -6.59 -24.34
C PHE A 34 16.45 -7.04 -22.90
N VAL A 35 15.95 -8.20 -22.50
CA VAL A 35 16.10 -8.72 -21.14
C VAL A 35 17.48 -9.34 -20.94
N GLU A 36 18.05 -9.96 -21.98
CA GLU A 36 19.43 -10.49 -21.96
C GLU A 36 20.49 -9.38 -21.87
N LEU A 37 20.15 -8.15 -22.28
CA LEU A 37 21.02 -6.98 -22.06
C LEU A 37 21.09 -6.54 -20.60
N LEU A 38 20.21 -7.04 -19.72
CA LEU A 38 20.21 -6.68 -18.31
C LEU A 38 21.29 -7.49 -17.57
N THR A 39 22.28 -6.78 -17.04
CA THR A 39 23.42 -7.37 -16.35
C THR A 39 23.17 -7.66 -14.87
N HIS A 40 22.03 -7.23 -14.33
CA HIS A 40 21.69 -7.32 -12.92
C HIS A 40 20.29 -7.92 -12.72
N ASP A 41 20.09 -8.54 -11.56
CA ASP A 41 18.77 -8.99 -11.10
C ASP A 41 17.75 -7.85 -11.19
N SER A 42 16.69 -8.09 -11.95
CA SER A 42 15.74 -7.06 -12.34
C SER A 42 14.31 -7.56 -12.27
N TYR A 43 13.37 -6.64 -12.03
CA TYR A 43 11.94 -6.91 -12.16
C TYR A 43 11.40 -6.23 -13.40
N LEU A 44 10.84 -7.01 -14.30
CA LEU A 44 10.17 -6.52 -15.50
C LEU A 44 8.67 -6.49 -15.26
N ILE A 45 8.10 -5.29 -15.35
CA ILE A 45 6.68 -5.04 -15.07
C ILE A 45 6.02 -4.55 -16.35
N GLN A 46 5.14 -5.38 -16.91
CA GLN A 46 4.32 -5.03 -18.05
C GLN A 46 2.98 -4.49 -17.57
N VAL A 47 2.92 -3.18 -17.36
CA VAL A 47 1.75 -2.49 -16.80
C VAL A 47 0.45 -2.77 -17.59
N ARG A 48 0.54 -2.91 -18.91
CA ARG A 48 -0.61 -3.26 -19.79
C ARG A 48 -1.15 -4.68 -19.59
N LYS A 49 -0.33 -5.58 -19.05
CA LYS A 49 -0.67 -6.99 -18.80
C LYS A 49 -1.04 -7.24 -17.33
N LEU A 50 -1.10 -6.19 -16.51
CA LEU A 50 -1.62 -6.31 -15.15
C LEU A 50 -3.11 -6.64 -15.18
N ALA A 51 -3.53 -7.56 -14.33
CA ALA A 51 -4.94 -7.95 -14.24
C ALA A 51 -5.81 -6.76 -13.79
N LYS A 52 -7.04 -6.69 -14.33
CA LYS A 52 -8.05 -5.69 -13.88
C LYS A 52 -8.46 -5.88 -12.42
N LYS A 53 -8.34 -7.10 -11.90
CA LYS A 53 -8.54 -7.41 -10.49
C LYS A 53 -7.21 -7.83 -9.89
N ALA A 54 -6.64 -6.98 -9.05
CA ALA A 54 -5.41 -7.26 -8.35
C ALA A 54 -5.59 -8.42 -7.37
N ARG A 55 -4.71 -9.43 -7.44
CA ARG A 55 -4.72 -10.60 -6.57
C ARG A 55 -3.73 -10.43 -5.43
N THR A 56 -2.58 -9.82 -5.73
CA THR A 56 -1.51 -9.57 -4.76
C THR A 56 -1.42 -8.10 -4.34
N LYS A 57 -0.75 -7.83 -3.21
CA LYS A 57 -0.44 -6.46 -2.78
C LYS A 57 0.41 -5.71 -3.82
N LEU A 58 1.37 -6.40 -4.45
CA LEU A 58 2.22 -5.85 -5.50
C LEU A 58 1.38 -5.41 -6.71
N GLU A 59 0.46 -6.25 -7.18
CA GLU A 59 -0.44 -5.89 -8.28
C GLU A 59 -1.35 -4.71 -7.95
N ARG A 60 -1.85 -4.59 -6.70
CA ARG A 60 -2.66 -3.44 -6.25
C ARG A 60 -1.88 -2.13 -6.37
N VAL A 61 -0.64 -2.14 -5.90
CA VAL A 61 0.26 -0.98 -5.97
C VAL A 61 0.56 -0.59 -7.42
N LEU A 62 0.89 -1.58 -8.24
CA LEU A 62 1.22 -1.34 -9.64
C LEU A 62 0.00 -0.96 -10.49
N GLN A 63 -1.21 -1.30 -10.03
CA GLN A 63 -2.46 -0.97 -10.71
C GLN A 63 -2.67 0.53 -10.89
N VAL A 64 -2.14 1.34 -9.97
CA VAL A 64 -2.21 2.82 -10.06
C VAL A 64 -1.63 3.30 -11.39
N PHE A 65 -0.57 2.67 -11.87
CA PHE A 65 0.08 3.06 -13.14
C PHE A 65 -0.62 2.49 -14.38
N SER A 66 -1.70 1.72 -14.21
CA SER A 66 -2.37 1.06 -15.32
C SER A 66 -3.02 2.05 -16.29
N PRO A 67 -2.75 1.94 -17.60
CA PRO A 67 -3.40 2.78 -18.61
C PRO A 67 -4.93 2.69 -18.62
N ILE A 68 -5.52 1.67 -17.98
CA ILE A 68 -6.98 1.53 -17.88
C ILE A 68 -7.62 2.65 -17.06
N TYR A 69 -6.86 3.30 -16.18
CA TYR A 69 -7.30 4.41 -15.33
C TYR A 69 -6.87 5.77 -15.89
N GLN A 70 -6.36 5.83 -17.13
CA GLN A 70 -6.05 7.10 -17.78
C GLN A 70 -7.31 7.65 -18.44
N THR A 71 -7.54 8.95 -18.30
CA THR A 71 -8.67 9.62 -18.94
C THR A 71 -8.46 9.64 -20.47
N THR A 72 -9.54 9.47 -21.24
CA THR A 72 -9.47 9.51 -22.72
C THR A 72 -9.06 10.88 -23.26
N ASP A 73 -9.44 11.96 -22.57
CA ASP A 73 -9.13 13.34 -22.97
C ASP A 73 -7.69 13.75 -22.66
N ASN A 74 -7.08 13.21 -21.60
CA ASN A 74 -5.71 13.49 -21.25
C ASN A 74 -5.02 12.22 -20.71
N ARG A 75 -4.16 11.62 -21.54
CA ARG A 75 -3.40 10.40 -21.19
C ARG A 75 -2.44 10.58 -20.00
N HIS A 76 -2.23 11.81 -19.55
CA HIS A 76 -1.43 12.14 -18.37
C HIS A 76 -2.28 12.32 -17.10
N GLN A 77 -3.60 12.37 -17.23
CA GLN A 77 -4.52 12.46 -16.12
C GLN A 77 -5.03 11.06 -15.74
N LEU A 78 -5.06 10.82 -14.44
CA LEU A 78 -5.32 9.52 -13.86
C LEU A 78 -6.62 9.61 -13.07
N ASP A 79 -7.64 8.87 -13.51
CA ASP A 79 -8.92 8.68 -12.83
C ASP A 79 -8.94 7.26 -12.23
N PHE A 80 -8.34 7.13 -11.04
CA PHE A 80 -8.24 5.83 -10.38
C PHE A 80 -9.57 5.46 -9.71
N GLN A 81 -10.32 4.57 -10.36
CA GLN A 81 -11.53 3.95 -9.80
C GLN A 81 -11.25 2.55 -9.23
N GLY A 82 -9.99 2.24 -8.94
CA GLY A 82 -9.57 0.95 -8.38
C GLY A 82 -9.79 0.86 -6.87
N ASN A 83 -9.32 -0.24 -6.28
CA ASN A 83 -9.41 -0.44 -4.83
C ASN A 83 -8.38 0.46 -4.11
N THR A 84 -8.87 1.32 -3.22
CA THR A 84 -8.08 2.25 -2.40
C THR A 84 -7.99 1.85 -0.92
N ASP A 85 -8.40 0.61 -0.57
CA ASP A 85 -8.38 0.12 0.81
C ASP A 85 -6.94 -0.02 1.34
N ASP A 86 -5.96 -0.23 0.46
CA ASP A 86 -4.56 -0.29 0.86
C ASP A 86 -4.03 1.12 1.19
N PRO A 87 -3.54 1.38 2.42
CA PRO A 87 -3.02 2.68 2.82
C PRO A 87 -1.88 3.18 1.92
N LEU A 88 -1.10 2.28 1.34
CA LEU A 88 -0.02 2.63 0.42
C LEU A 88 -0.59 3.15 -0.92
N VAL A 89 -1.64 2.51 -1.44
CA VAL A 89 -2.32 2.93 -2.68
C VAL A 89 -2.95 4.30 -2.49
N LYS A 90 -3.66 4.52 -1.37
CA LYS A 90 -4.21 5.83 -1.02
C LYS A 90 -3.14 6.93 -1.03
N LYS A 91 -2.02 6.71 -0.31
CA LYS A 91 -0.90 7.67 -0.26
C LYS A 91 -0.27 7.94 -1.64
N MET A 92 -0.17 6.94 -2.51
CA MET A 92 0.37 7.15 -3.86
C MET A 92 -0.57 8.01 -4.71
N ILE A 93 -1.88 7.72 -4.68
CA ILE A 93 -2.88 8.49 -5.43
C ILE A 93 -2.89 9.95 -4.96
N GLU A 94 -2.85 10.17 -3.65
CA GLU A 94 -2.81 11.51 -3.07
C GLU A 94 -1.56 12.30 -3.50
N ARG A 95 -0.38 11.68 -3.46
CA ARG A 95 0.88 12.29 -3.94
C ARG A 95 0.85 12.60 -5.44
N LEU A 96 0.35 11.66 -6.25
CA LEU A 96 0.21 11.85 -7.69
C LEU A 96 -0.81 12.95 -8.01
N GLY A 97 -1.92 12.99 -7.28
CA GLY A 97 -2.94 14.02 -7.37
C GLY A 97 -2.39 15.40 -7.01
N ARG A 98 -1.65 15.52 -5.90
CA ARG A 98 -1.01 16.77 -5.46
C ARG A 98 -0.06 17.35 -6.50
N ALA A 99 0.66 16.50 -7.24
CA ALA A 99 1.57 16.94 -8.29
C ALA A 99 0.84 17.65 -9.45
N ILE A 100 -0.40 17.21 -9.77
CA ILE A 100 -1.22 17.74 -10.87
C ILE A 100 -2.20 18.82 -10.38
N ALA A 101 -2.48 18.86 -9.07
CA ALA A 101 -3.42 19.77 -8.44
C ALA A 101 -3.03 21.25 -8.59
N SER A 102 -4.04 22.12 -8.69
CA SER A 102 -3.90 23.57 -8.61
C SER A 102 -3.55 24.02 -7.19
N GLU A 103 -3.07 25.25 -7.04
CA GLU A 103 -2.66 25.81 -5.74
C GLU A 103 -3.78 25.74 -4.69
N GLU A 104 -5.02 26.09 -5.05
CA GLU A 104 -6.17 26.00 -4.14
C GLU A 104 -6.44 24.57 -3.64
N ILE A 105 -6.28 23.58 -4.52
CA ILE A 105 -6.46 22.17 -4.15
C ILE A 105 -5.30 21.70 -3.25
N ARG A 106 -4.08 22.16 -3.52
CA ARG A 106 -2.91 21.86 -2.67
C ARG A 106 -3.07 22.43 -1.27
N GLU A 107 -3.56 23.66 -1.14
CA GLU A 107 -3.85 24.27 0.16
C GLU A 107 -4.90 23.46 0.95
N LYS A 108 -5.99 23.03 0.29
CA LYS A 108 -6.98 22.17 0.92
C LYS A 108 -6.39 20.83 1.38
N MET A 109 -5.52 20.23 0.57
CA MET A 109 -4.80 19.00 0.94
C MET A 109 -3.89 19.21 2.15
N ASP A 110 -3.16 20.33 2.21
CA ASP A 110 -2.28 20.63 3.35
C ASP A 110 -3.07 20.83 4.66
N VAL A 111 -4.25 21.46 4.59
CA VAL A 111 -5.16 21.59 5.73
C VAL A 111 -5.70 20.23 6.19
N GLU A 112 -6.09 19.36 5.25
CA GLU A 112 -6.54 17.98 5.56
C GLU A 112 -5.43 17.19 6.25
N ASP A 113 -4.20 17.25 5.72
CA ASP A 113 -3.01 16.63 6.31
C ASP A 113 -2.73 17.13 7.74
N GLU A 114 -2.90 18.43 8.00
CA GLU A 114 -2.72 19.00 9.33
C GLU A 114 -3.79 18.51 10.32
N LEU A 115 -5.06 18.49 9.89
CA LEU A 115 -6.16 17.98 10.69
C LEU A 115 -5.96 16.50 11.04
N ASP A 116 -5.60 15.66 10.07
CA ASP A 116 -5.34 14.24 10.29
C ASP A 116 -4.21 14.02 11.31
N ARG A 117 -3.12 14.79 11.24
CA ARG A 117 -2.04 14.73 12.25
C ARG A 117 -2.51 15.13 13.64
N ILE A 118 -3.37 16.15 13.74
CA ILE A 118 -3.94 16.57 15.01
C ILE A 118 -4.81 15.45 15.59
N PHE A 119 -5.69 14.87 14.78
CA PHE A 119 -6.56 13.76 15.19
C PHE A 119 -5.75 12.54 15.63
N GLU A 120 -4.73 12.13 14.87
CA GLU A 120 -3.88 11.00 15.22
C GLU A 120 -3.15 11.23 16.55
N ARG A 121 -2.65 12.45 16.77
CA ARG A 121 -2.01 12.84 18.03
C ARG A 121 -2.97 12.79 19.20
N GLU A 122 -4.18 13.34 19.06
CA GLU A 122 -5.19 13.32 20.12
C GLU A 122 -5.69 11.91 20.40
N MET A 123 -5.89 11.08 19.37
CA MET A 123 -6.22 9.66 19.51
C MET A 123 -5.14 8.90 20.28
N LYS A 124 -3.85 9.15 19.97
CA LYS A 124 -2.74 8.54 20.70
C LYS A 124 -2.69 8.96 22.16
N LYS A 125 -2.95 10.24 22.45
CA LYS A 125 -3.05 10.72 23.84
C LYS A 125 -4.21 10.06 24.58
N LEU A 126 -5.38 9.96 23.94
CA LEU A 126 -6.56 9.33 24.52
C LEU A 126 -6.33 7.84 24.78
N ALA A 127 -5.68 7.13 23.85
CA ALA A 127 -5.28 5.74 24.04
C ALA A 127 -4.35 5.61 25.26
N ALA A 128 -3.30 6.43 25.34
CA ALA A 128 -2.38 6.40 26.48
C ALA A 128 -3.06 6.74 27.82
N GLN A 129 -4.05 7.65 27.84
CA GLN A 129 -4.85 7.92 29.03
C GLN A 129 -5.71 6.72 29.42
N LYS A 130 -6.36 6.07 28.44
CA LYS A 130 -7.13 4.85 28.68
C LYS A 130 -6.26 3.72 29.21
N ASP A 131 -5.06 3.52 28.65
CA ASP A 131 -4.12 2.49 29.11
C ASP A 131 -3.69 2.73 30.57
N LYS A 132 -3.45 4.00 30.96
CA LYS A 132 -3.18 4.36 32.36
C LYS A 132 -4.34 4.05 33.30
N ILE A 133 -5.57 4.40 32.89
CA ILE A 133 -6.77 4.11 33.68
C ILE A 133 -6.99 2.61 33.81
N ILE A 134 -6.69 1.84 32.76
CA ILE A 134 -6.77 0.37 32.79
C ILE A 134 -5.73 -0.18 33.79
N ALA A 135 -4.48 0.28 33.71
CA ALA A 135 -3.43 -0.14 34.65
C ALA A 135 -3.77 0.17 36.12
N GLU A 136 -4.25 1.38 36.41
CA GLU A 136 -4.70 1.74 37.77
C GLU A 136 -5.87 0.87 38.24
N LYS A 137 -6.82 0.54 37.36
CA LYS A 137 -7.92 -0.36 37.70
C LYS A 137 -7.46 -1.80 37.93
N GLU A 138 -6.49 -2.29 37.16
CA GLU A 138 -5.91 -3.62 37.36
C GLU A 138 -5.18 -3.71 38.69
N GLU A 139 -4.44 -2.67 39.10
CA GLU A 139 -3.78 -2.60 40.40
C GLU A 139 -4.80 -2.61 41.56
N ILE A 140 -5.87 -1.81 41.45
CA ILE A 140 -6.96 -1.80 42.44
C ILE A 140 -7.70 -3.15 42.50
N ILE A 141 -7.84 -3.84 41.36
CA ILE A 141 -8.45 -5.18 41.33
C ILE A 141 -7.52 -6.17 42.04
N ALA A 142 -6.22 -6.13 41.77
CA ALA A 142 -5.24 -7.00 42.40
C ALA A 142 -5.19 -6.83 43.94
N GLU A 143 -5.17 -5.59 44.44
CA GLU A 143 -5.25 -5.32 45.88
C GLU A 143 -6.55 -5.85 46.50
N LYS A 144 -7.69 -5.68 45.81
CA LYS A 144 -8.97 -6.20 46.29
C LYS A 144 -9.01 -7.72 46.30
N GLU A 145 -8.40 -8.39 45.32
CA GLU A 145 -8.30 -9.84 45.30
C GLU A 145 -7.44 -10.36 46.46
N GLU A 146 -6.31 -9.73 46.78
CA GLU A 146 -5.51 -10.08 47.96
C GLU A 146 -6.33 -9.97 49.25
N VAL A 147 -7.01 -8.84 49.48
CA VAL A 147 -7.84 -8.64 50.68
C VAL A 147 -9.00 -9.64 50.77
N ILE A 148 -9.58 -10.05 49.64
CA ILE A 148 -10.61 -11.09 49.60
C ILE A 148 -10.01 -12.45 49.95
N THR A 149 -8.84 -12.80 49.43
CA THR A 149 -8.17 -14.07 49.76
C THR A 149 -7.76 -14.15 51.24
N GLU A 150 -7.32 -13.05 51.84
CA GLU A 150 -7.05 -12.99 53.28
C GLU A 150 -8.33 -13.15 54.12
N LYS A 151 -9.45 -12.55 53.71
CA LYS A 151 -10.74 -12.71 54.39
C LYS A 151 -11.37 -14.08 54.25
N ILE A 152 -11.07 -14.83 53.18
CA ILE A 152 -11.58 -16.19 52.97
C ILE A 152 -10.76 -17.22 53.79
N ASN A 153 -9.54 -16.89 54.19
CA ASN A 153 -8.66 -17.73 55.00
C ASN A 153 -8.81 -17.53 56.53
N TRP A 154 -9.84 -16.83 56.98
CA TRP A 154 -10.21 -16.65 58.39
C TRP A 154 -11.65 -17.10 58.64
#